data_AF-A0A7J2J5W3-F1
#
_entry.id   AF-A0A7J2J5W3-F1
#
_cell.length_a   1.000
_cell.length_b   1.000
_cell.length_c   1.000
_cell.angle_alpha   90.00
_cell.angle_beta   90.00
_cell.angle_gamma   90.00
#
_symmetry.space_group_name_H-M   'P 1'
#
loop_
_entity.id
_entity.type
_entity.pdbx_description
1 polymer ?
#
loop_
_entity_poly.entity_id
_entity_poly.type
_entity_poly.pdbx_seq_one_letter_code
_entity_poly.pdbx_strand_id
1 'polypeptide(L)' 'MKKVAFWVILILLLIAGTTQVLAQSLPNKVIIMVWTDKQFYQSGEEGKLYISIFNNGPDNYFIENITVEYPWMCYIGGKW' A
#
# COMPACT_ATOMS: atom_id res chain seq x y z
N MET A 1 14.91 -48.79 -5.61
CA MET A 1 13.77 -47.95 -5.17
C MET A 1 14.20 -46.70 -4.39
N LYS A 2 14.98 -46.81 -3.30
CA LYS A 2 15.40 -45.64 -2.47
C LYS A 2 16.14 -44.52 -3.23
N LYS A 3 17.03 -44.87 -4.16
CA LYS A 3 17.78 -43.89 -4.98
C LYS A 3 16.88 -43.11 -5.94
N VAL A 4 15.89 -43.78 -6.54
CA VAL A 4 14.92 -43.15 -7.46
C VAL A 4 14.02 -42.17 -6.69
N ALA A 5 13.55 -42.57 -5.50
CA ALA A 5 12.77 -41.70 -4.63
C ALA A 5 13.54 -40.43 -4.23
N PHE A 6 14.84 -40.56 -3.92
CA PHE A 6 15.69 -39.41 -3.59
C PHE A 6 15.80 -38.41 -4.75
N TRP A 7 16.00 -38.90 -5.97
CA TRP A 7 16.07 -38.03 -7.16
C TRP A 7 14.74 -37.34 -7.47
N VAL A 8 13.62 -38.05 -7.30
CA VAL A 8 12.28 -37.45 -7.48
C VAL A 8 12.03 -36.33 -6.46
N ILE A 9 12.41 -36.55 -5.20
CA ILE A 9 12.28 -35.53 -4.15
C ILE A 9 13.16 -34.31 -4.44
N LEU A 10 14.39 -34.52 -4.89
CA LEU A 10 15.31 -33.44 -5.23
C LEU A 10 14.79 -32.58 -6.39
N ILE A 11 14.23 -33.21 -7.43
CA ILE A 11 13.63 -32.50 -8.57
C ILE A 11 12.42 -31.70 -8.13
N LEU A 12 11.55 -32.26 -7.27
CA LEU A 12 10.38 -31.55 -6.74
C LEU A 12 10.77 -30.33 -5.90
N LEU A 13 11.83 -30.45 -5.09
CA LEU A 13 12.37 -29.34 -4.30
C LEU A 13 12.94 -28.22 -5.17
N LEU A 14 13.63 -28.56 -6.25
CA LEU A 14 14.16 -27.57 -7.20
C LEU A 14 13.05 -26.83 -7.94
N ILE A 15 11.95 -27.48 -8.29
CA ILE A 15 10.80 -26.85 -8.94
C ILE A 15 10.07 -25.93 -7.94
N ALA A 16 9.85 -26.39 -6.70
CA ALA A 16 9.17 -25.62 -5.66
C ALA A 16 9.94 -24.35 -5.23
N GLY A 17 11.28 -24.36 -5.33
CA GLY A 17 12.14 -23.21 -4.99
C GLY A 17 12.11 -22.05 -5.99
N THR A 18 11.43 -22.19 -7.14
CA THR A 18 11.39 -21.16 -8.20
C THR A 18 10.20 -20.20 -8.11
N THR A 19 9.47 -20.21 -7.00
CA THR A 19 8.50 -19.13 -6.72
C THR A 19 9.27 -17.84 -6.41
N GLN A 20 9.78 -17.20 -7.46
CA GLN A 20 10.28 -15.85 -7.39
C GLN A 20 9.09 -14.99 -6.95
N VAL A 21 9.17 -14.47 -5.73
CA VAL A 21 8.35 -13.32 -5.34
C VAL A 21 8.80 -12.21 -6.27
N LEU A 22 8.09 -12.02 -7.39
CA LEU A 22 8.28 -10.86 -8.23
C LEU A 22 8.04 -9.66 -7.31
N ALA A 23 9.12 -8.98 -6.91
CA ALA A 23 9.02 -7.73 -6.21
C ALA A 23 8.17 -6.82 -7.10
N GLN A 24 6.99 -6.44 -6.63
CA GLN A 24 6.13 -5.54 -7.38
C GLN A 24 6.90 -4.24 -7.58
N SER A 25 7.34 -4.01 -8.81
CA SER A 25 8.00 -2.76 -9.19
C SER A 25 7.00 -1.64 -8.95
N LEU A 26 7.35 -0.71 -8.06
CA LEU A 26 6.56 0.49 -7.87
C LEU A 26 6.51 1.26 -9.19
N PRO A 27 5.36 1.82 -9.57
CA PRO A 27 5.23 2.53 -10.83
C PRO A 27 6.20 3.72 -10.86
N ASN A 28 6.88 3.90 -11.99
CA ASN A 28 7.83 5.00 -12.21
C ASN A 28 7.06 6.33 -12.40
N LYS A 29 6.52 6.85 -11.30
CA LYS A 29 5.74 8.10 -11.22
C LYS A 29 5.69 8.57 -9.76
N VAL A 30 5.19 9.77 -9.53
CA VAL A 30 4.86 10.22 -8.18
C VAL A 30 3.73 9.38 -7.60
N ILE A 31 3.91 8.89 -6.38
CA ILE A 31 2.93 8.11 -5.63
C ILE A 31 2.46 8.95 -4.45
N ILE A 32 1.14 9.12 -4.32
CA ILE A 32 0.52 9.87 -3.24
C ILE A 32 -0.35 8.90 -2.43
N MET A 33 -0.10 8.83 -1.13
CA MET A 33 -0.87 8.03 -0.19
C MET A 33 -1.46 8.96 0.86
N VAL A 34 -2.75 8.81 1.12
CA VAL A 34 -3.49 9.64 2.08
C VAL A 34 -4.32 8.75 2.99
N TRP A 35 -4.23 8.96 4.29
CA TRP A 35 -5.03 8.24 5.27
C TRP A 35 -5.22 9.07 6.53
N THR A 36 -6.22 8.70 7.32
CA THR A 36 -6.57 9.32 8.59
C THR A 36 -6.11 8.45 9.76
N ASP A 37 -5.98 9.02 10.95
CA ASP A 37 -5.72 8.22 12.17
C ASP A 37 -6.93 7.34 12.57
N LYS A 38 -8.13 7.70 12.14
CA LYS A 38 -9.36 6.94 12.37
C LYS A 38 -10.22 6.86 11.11
N GLN A 39 -11.01 5.79 11.00
CA GLN A 39 -11.96 5.63 9.91
C GLN A 39 -13.16 6.58 10.02
N PHE A 40 -13.55 6.95 11.24
CA PHE A 40 -14.68 7.83 11.53
C PHE A 40 -14.37 8.74 12.71
N TYR A 41 -14.92 9.95 12.68
CA TYR A 41 -14.81 10.96 13.74
C TYR A 41 -16.18 11.38 14.22
N GLN A 42 -16.29 11.75 15.49
CA GLN A 42 -17.47 12.41 16.03
C GLN A 42 -17.44 13.92 15.77
N SER A 43 -18.60 14.56 15.90
CA SER A 43 -18.70 16.02 15.78
C SER A 43 -17.81 16.71 16.81
N GLY A 44 -16.96 17.62 16.35
CA GLY A 44 -16.03 18.36 17.20
C GLY A 44 -14.83 17.54 17.69
N GLU A 45 -14.67 16.30 17.21
CA GLU A 45 -13.48 15.50 17.47
C GLU A 45 -12.32 15.98 16.60
N GLU A 46 -11.12 16.06 17.18
CA GLU A 46 -9.90 16.31 16.43
C GLU A 46 -9.40 15.03 15.75
N GLY A 47 -8.91 15.19 14.52
CA GLY A 47 -8.33 14.10 13.74
C GLY A 47 -7.01 14.48 13.08
N LYS A 48 -6.26 13.47 12.65
CA LYS A 48 -5.00 13.64 11.92
C LYS A 48 -5.12 13.06 10.52
N LEU A 49 -4.81 13.88 9.53
CA LEU A 49 -4.61 13.47 8.14
C LEU A 49 -3.11 13.28 7.89
N TYR A 50 -2.74 12.11 7.39
CA TYR A 50 -1.39 11.80 6.96
C TYR A 50 -1.34 11.80 5.43
N ILE A 51 -0.34 12.50 4.89
CA ILE A 51 -0.09 12.58 3.46
C ILE A 51 1.37 12.16 3.25
N SER A 52 1.58 11.13 2.43
CA SER A 52 2.91 10.71 1.98
C SER A 52 3.01 10.93 0.48
N ILE A 53 4.03 11.68 0.07
CA ILE A 53 4.32 11.96 -1.33
C ILE A 53 5.70 11.36 -1.61
N PHE A 54 5.72 10.33 -2.43
CA PHE A 54 6.93 9.62 -2.81
C PHE A 54 7.21 9.83 -4.30
N ASN A 55 8.31 10.52 -4.59
CA ASN A 55 8.82 10.61 -5.94
C ASN A 55 9.57 9.31 -6.27
N ASN A 56 8.90 8.40 -6.98
CA ASN A 56 9.50 7.17 -7.50
C ASN A 56 9.98 7.34 -8.97
N GLY A 57 10.04 8.59 -9.46
CA GLY A 57 10.47 8.93 -10.80
C GLY A 57 11.92 9.40 -10.88
N PRO A 58 12.53 9.40 -12.08
CA PRO A 58 13.87 9.95 -12.28
C PRO A 58 13.89 11.49 -12.30
N ASP A 59 12.73 12.11 -12.49
CA ASP A 59 12.60 13.56 -12.64
C ASP A 59 12.44 14.27 -11.29
N ASN A 60 12.71 15.58 -11.30
CA ASN A 60 12.42 16.46 -10.17
C ASN A 60 10.96 16.90 -10.22
N TYR A 61 10.28 16.77 -9.09
CA TYR A 61 8.90 17.25 -8.90
C TYR A 61 8.87 18.28 -7.78
N PHE A 62 8.07 19.32 -7.96
CA PHE A 62 7.85 20.37 -6.96
C PHE A 62 6.39 20.33 -6.52
N ILE A 63 6.17 20.47 -5.22
CA ILE A 63 4.83 20.62 -4.67
C ILE A 63 4.56 22.11 -4.58
N GLU A 64 3.69 22.61 -5.44
CA GLU A 64 3.32 24.04 -5.43
C GLU A 64 2.25 24.34 -4.38
N ASN A 65 1.30 23.41 -4.18
CA ASN A 65 0.19 23.58 -3.25
C ASN A 65 -0.34 22.23 -2.78
N ILE A 66 -0.88 22.18 -1.55
CA ILE A 66 -1.64 21.06 -1.02
C ILE A 66 -2.97 21.60 -0.51
N THR A 67 -4.07 21.28 -1.22
CA THR A 67 -5.43 21.59 -0.77
C THR A 67 -6.08 20.33 -0.22
N VAL A 68 -6.63 20.43 0.98
CA VAL A 68 -7.35 19.34 1.64
C VAL A 68 -8.82 19.69 1.71
N GLU A 69 -9.63 18.98 0.94
CA GLU A 69 -11.09 18.99 1.02
C GLU A 69 -11.53 17.65 1.61
N TYR A 70 -11.72 17.62 2.92
CA TYR A 70 -12.22 16.43 3.60
C TYR A 70 -13.57 16.75 4.24
N PRO A 71 -14.64 16.01 3.90
CA PRO A 71 -15.91 16.17 4.59
C PRO A 71 -15.73 15.58 5.97
N TRP A 72 -15.41 16.43 6.95
CA TRP A 72 -15.51 16.10 8.38
C TRP A 72 -16.99 15.93 8.77
N MET A 73 -17.71 15.08 8.04
CA MET A 73 -19.12 14.80 8.21
C MET A 73 -19.24 13.73 9.28
N CYS A 74 -19.97 14.06 10.33
CA CYS A 74 -20.39 13.14 11.35
C CYS A 74 -21.89 12.92 11.22
N TYR A 75 -22.34 11.66 11.30
CA TYR A 75 -23.76 11.35 11.33
C TYR A 75 -24.37 11.83 12.65
N ILE A 76 -25.15 12.91 12.61
CA ILE A 76 -25.83 13.47 13.79
C ILE A 76 -27.33 13.44 13.56
N GLY A 77 -28.09 12.95 14.55
CA GLY A 77 -29.55 13.09 14.55
C GLY A 77 -30.27 12.41 13.39
N GLY A 78 -29.73 11.30 12.88
CA GLY A 78 -30.36 10.54 11.80
C GLY A 78 -30.01 11.01 10.39
N LYS A 79 -29.01 11.87 10.23
CA LYS A 79 -28.61 12.46 8.95
C LYS A 79 -27.08 12.49 8.83
N TRP A 80 -26.60 12.29 7.62
CA TRP A 80 -25.20 12.52 7.22
C TRP A 80 -24.96 14.01 7.00
#